data_AF-A0A0L6JPM6-F1
#
_entry.id   AF-A0A0L6JPM6-F1
#
_cell.length_a   1.000
_cell.length_b   1.000
_cell.length_c   1.000
_cell.angle_alpha   90.00
_cell.angle_beta   90.00
_cell.angle_gamma   90.00
#
_symmetry.space_group_name_H-M   'P 1'
#
loop_
_entity.id
_entity.type
_entity.pdbx_description
1 polymer ?
#
loop_
_entity_poly.entity_id
_entity_poly.type
_entity_poly.pdbx_seq_one_letter_code
_entity_poly.pdbx_strand_id
1 'polypeptide(L)' 'MDNSNPTIINGIEIDTEKAQKMLTKLIMREKKNIKTKQYNDGEMVKMIKKMIEEEVQCY' A
#
# COMPACT_ATOMS: atom_id res chain seq x y z
N MET A 1 7.50 -24.13 -3.19
CA MET A 1 7.66 -23.38 -4.45
C MET A 1 6.30 -22.80 -4.74
N ASP A 2 6.09 -21.54 -4.35
CA ASP A 2 4.78 -20.89 -4.49
C ASP A 2 4.55 -20.54 -5.96
N ASN A 3 3.66 -21.30 -6.60
CA ASN A 3 3.10 -21.00 -7.92
C ASN A 3 2.07 -19.87 -7.79
N SER A 4 2.53 -18.66 -7.50
CA SER A 4 1.69 -17.46 -7.61
C SER A 4 1.81 -16.94 -9.04
N ASN A 5 0.93 -17.41 -9.92
CA ASN A 5 0.82 -16.85 -11.28
C ASN A 5 0.57 -15.34 -11.16
N PRO A 6 1.33 -14.49 -11.88
CA PRO A 6 1.15 -13.06 -11.81
C PRO A 6 -0.27 -12.70 -12.23
N THR A 7 -0.94 -11.88 -11.42
CA THR A 7 -2.31 -11.44 -11.73
C THR A 7 -2.21 -10.28 -12.69
N ILE A 8 -2.64 -10.50 -13.94
CA ILE A 8 -2.65 -9.46 -14.95
C ILE A 8 -3.98 -8.71 -14.85
N ILE A 9 -3.91 -7.43 -14.46
CA ILE A 9 -5.08 -6.53 -14.44
C ILE A 9 -4.82 -5.43 -15.46
N ASN A 10 -5.71 -5.28 -16.44
CA ASN A 10 -5.59 -4.28 -17.51
C ASN A 10 -4.24 -4.34 -18.27
N GLY A 11 -3.67 -5.54 -18.44
CA GLY A 11 -2.37 -5.72 -19.11
C GLY A 11 -1.15 -5.36 -18.25
N ILE A 12 -1.34 -5.02 -16.97
CA ILE A 12 -0.28 -4.75 -16.00
C ILE A 12 -0.08 -6.00 -15.15
N GLU A 13 1.16 -6.45 -15.04
CA GLU A 13 1.56 -7.54 -14.16
C GLU A 13 1.54 -7.05 -12.70
N ILE A 14 0.67 -7.61 -11.88
CA ILE A 14 0.55 -7.24 -10.46
C ILE A 14 1.06 -8.37 -9.59
N ASP A 15 2.03 -8.01 -8.74
CA ASP A 15 2.43 -8.80 -7.58
C ASP A 15 1.36 -8.64 -6.48
N THR A 16 0.45 -9.61 -6.43
CA THR A 16 -0.67 -9.60 -5.50
C THR A 16 -0.23 -9.70 -4.04
N GLU A 17 0.91 -10.36 -3.78
CA GLU A 17 1.45 -10.50 -2.43
C GLU A 17 1.95 -9.14 -1.92
N LYS A 18 2.69 -8.40 -2.75
CA LYS A 18 3.12 -7.03 -2.42
C LYS A 18 1.93 -6.09 -2.26
N ALA A 19 0.95 -6.15 -3.16
CA ALA A 19 -0.25 -5.33 -3.06
C ALA A 19 -1.01 -5.59 -1.74
N GLN A 20 -1.15 -6.86 -1.35
CA GLN A 20 -1.83 -7.24 -0.10
C GLN A 20 -1.06 -6.79 1.15
N LYS A 21 0.28 -6.92 1.13
CA LYS A 21 1.16 -6.42 2.20
C LYS A 21 1.05 -4.90 2.35
N MET A 22 1.03 -4.17 1.23
CA MET A 22 0.89 -2.71 1.20
C MET A 22 -0.48 -2.29 1.76
N LEU A 23 -1.57 -2.93 1.30
CA LEU A 23 -2.92 -2.68 1.81
C LEU A 23 -2.99 -2.88 3.34
N THR A 24 -2.40 -3.97 3.84
CA THR A 24 -2.37 -4.26 5.27
C THR A 24 -1.62 -3.18 6.06
N LYS A 25 -0.44 -2.74 5.57
CA LYS A 25 0.32 -1.64 6.18
C LYS A 25 -0.48 -0.35 6.23
N LEU A 26 -1.19 -0.01 5.15
CA LEU A 26 -2.03 1.19 5.06
C LEU A 26 -3.14 1.19 6.11
N ILE A 27 -3.89 0.09 6.21
CA ILE A 27 -4.98 -0.07 7.19
C ILE A 27 -4.46 0.05 8.63
N MET A 28 -3.34 -0.59 8.95
CA MET A 28 -2.75 -0.49 10.29
C MET A 28 -2.36 0.95 10.65
N ARG A 29 -1.85 1.70 9.68
CA ARG A 29 -1.41 3.08 9.88
C ARG A 29 -2.58 4.04 10.03
N GLU A 30 -3.65 3.84 9.26
CA GLU A 30 -4.92 4.55 9.44
C GLU A 30 -5.51 4.28 10.82
N LYS A 31 -5.55 3.01 11.23
CA LYS A 31 -6.01 2.62 12.58
C LYS A 31 -5.18 3.25 13.69
N LYS A 32 -3.86 3.40 13.49
CA LYS A 32 -2.99 4.12 14.42
C LYS A 32 -3.33 5.62 14.43
N ASN A 33 -3.50 6.22 13.27
CA ASN A 33 -3.81 7.64 13.14
C ASN A 33 -5.16 8.00 13.78
N ILE A 34 -6.20 7.16 13.63
CA ILE A 34 -7.50 7.33 14.31
C ILE A 34 -7.31 7.43 15.84
N LYS A 35 -6.37 6.65 16.41
CA LYS A 35 -6.08 6.67 17.85
C LYS A 35 -5.24 7.87 18.28
N THR A 36 -4.22 8.22 17.49
CA THR A 36 -3.23 9.24 17.88
C THR A 36 -3.60 10.64 17.39
N LYS A 37 -4.51 10.76 16.41
CA LYS A 37 -4.83 11.98 15.67
C LYS A 37 -3.59 12.73 15.17
N GLN A 38 -2.56 11.97 14.79
CA GLN A 38 -1.25 12.52 14.43
C GLN A 38 -1.29 13.28 13.10
N TYR A 39 -2.16 12.85 12.19
CA TYR A 39 -2.34 13.41 10.85
C TYR A 39 -3.82 13.70 10.63
N ASN A 40 -4.12 14.82 9.99
CA ASN A 40 -5.47 15.05 9.45
C ASN A 40 -5.68 14.23 8.16
N ASP A 41 -6.92 14.17 7.66
CA ASP A 41 -7.28 13.38 6.49
C ASP A 41 -6.42 13.71 5.26
N GLY A 42 -6.13 14.99 5.03
CA GLY A 42 -5.29 15.44 3.91
C GLY A 42 -3.83 14.99 4.05
N GLU A 43 -3.30 15.00 5.26
CA GLU A 43 -1.95 14.52 5.57
C GLU A 43 -1.85 13.00 5.47
N MET A 44 -2.87 12.27 5.90
CA MET A 44 -2.94 10.81 5.73
C MET A 44 -2.94 10.44 4.26
N VAL A 45 -3.75 11.09 3.44
CA VAL A 45 -3.78 10.85 1.99
C VAL A 45 -2.41 11.11 1.35
N LYS A 46 -1.72 12.21 1.72
CA LYS A 46 -0.37 12.51 1.22
C LYS A 46 0.64 11.43 1.64
N MET A 47 0.59 10.99 2.89
CA MET A 47 1.49 9.95 3.40
C MET A 47 1.24 8.59 2.70
N ILE A 48 -0.02 8.25 2.44
CA ILE A 48 -0.40 7.03 1.71
C ILE A 48 0.17 7.05 0.29
N LYS A 49 -0.01 8.15 -0.44
CA LYS A 49 0.54 8.32 -1.79
C LYS A 49 2.06 8.16 -1.80
N LYS A 50 2.74 8.80 -0.83
CA LYS A 50 4.20 8.71 -0.70
C LYS A 50 4.68 7.27 -0.44
N MET A 51 3.99 6.51 0.41
CA MET A 51 4.34 5.10 0.65
C MET A 51 4.17 4.23 -0.60
N ILE A 52 3.16 4.52 -1.43
CA ILE A 52 2.97 3.83 -2.71
C ILE A 52 4.11 4.21 -3.67
N GLU A 53 4.41 5.49 -3.81
CA GLU A 53 5.52 5.98 -4.66
C GLU A 53 6.87 5.38 -4.24
N GLU A 54 7.18 5.35 -2.95
CA GLU A 54 8.42 4.78 -2.42
C GLU A 54 8.55 3.28 -2.75
N GLU A 55 7.47 2.51 -2.63
CA GLU A 55 7.50 1.07 -2.96
C GLU A 55 7.60 0.82 -4.47
N VAL A 56 7.00 1.70 -5.30
CA VAL A 56 7.07 1.60 -6.77
C VAL A 56 8.43 2.07 -7.30
N GLN A 57 9.05 3.09 -6.71
CA GLN A 57 10.37 3.58 -7.13
C GLN A 57 11.54 2.71 -6.67
N CYS A 58 11.35 1.82 -5.69
CA CYS A 58 12.41 0.91 -5.22
C CYS A 58 12.66 -0.31 -6.13
N TYR A 59 12.20 -0.29 -7.39
CA TYR A 59 12.41 -1.36 -8.39
C TYR A 59 12.96 -0.84 -9.70
#